data_AF-A0AA44IIG1-F1
#
_entry.id   AF-A0AA44IIG1-F1
#
_cell.length_a   1.000
_cell.length_b   1.000
_cell.length_c   1.000
_cell.angle_alpha   90.00
_cell.angle_beta   90.00
_cell.angle_gamma   90.00
#
_symmetry.space_group_name_H-M   'P 1'
#
loop_
_entity.id
_entity.type
_entity.pdbx_description
1 polymer ?
#
loop_
_entity_poly.entity_id
_entity_poly.type
_entity_poly.pdbx_seq_one_letter_code
_entity_poly.pdbx_strand_id
1 'polypeptide(L)'
;MRRKSIFLIILIILFIGINYLISKSKNENKESIKNVKPIEFTEEIGDNGVGVLLDAKKMGTNKNPLQANVVELNKFQAQILDENNNEKLKKLYLNAKSNTISEDEFESNFYTKDKDIYSKIRYKVVFFVDSDSLYSHYQLGEGCVFDNGVFYQNIYKISKNGPVYVYLKGKFNSEDMKTVQSIYDKAYTHKLNGYN
;
A
#
# COMPACT_ATOMS: atom_id res chain seq x y z
N MET A 1 50.17 -18.20 -34.56
CA MET A 1 49.71 -16.83 -34.19
C MET A 1 48.23 -16.57 -34.49
N ARG A 2 47.70 -16.92 -35.67
CA ARG A 2 46.28 -16.68 -36.06
C ARG A 2 45.20 -17.17 -35.07
N ARG A 3 45.35 -18.36 -34.45
CA ARG A 3 44.38 -18.89 -33.48
C ARG A 3 44.27 -18.09 -32.18
N LYS A 4 45.39 -17.52 -31.70
CA LYS A 4 45.42 -16.68 -30.49
C LYS A 4 44.74 -15.33 -30.73
N SER A 5 44.91 -14.77 -31.93
CA SER A 5 44.23 -13.54 -32.35
C SER A 5 42.72 -13.71 -32.51
N ILE A 6 42.26 -14.85 -33.04
CA ILE A 6 40.83 -15.17 -33.16
C ILE A 6 40.19 -15.31 -31.77
N PHE A 7 40.88 -15.97 -30.83
CA PHE A 7 40.39 -16.12 -29.46
C PHE A 7 40.25 -14.77 -28.75
N LEU A 8 41.21 -13.86 -28.96
CA LEU A 8 41.16 -12.50 -28.40
C LEU A 8 39.97 -11.71 -28.95
N ILE A 9 39.69 -11.83 -30.25
CA ILE A 9 38.55 -11.16 -30.90
C ILE A 9 37.21 -11.68 -30.34
N ILE A 10 37.09 -13.00 -30.15
CA ILE A 10 35.89 -13.61 -29.55
C ILE A 10 35.67 -13.09 -28.12
N LEU A 11 36.74 -12.97 -27.34
CA LEU A 11 36.68 -12.48 -25.95
C LEU A 11 36.22 -11.01 -25.89
N ILE A 12 36.68 -10.17 -26.82
CA ILE A 12 36.26 -8.77 -26.93
C ILE A 12 34.78 -8.68 -27.33
N ILE A 13 34.32 -9.49 -28.29
CA ILE A 13 32.91 -9.50 -28.72
C ILE A 13 32.00 -9.96 -27.58
N LEU A 14 32.42 -10.98 -26.80
CA LEU A 14 31.70 -11.43 -25.60
C LEU A 14 31.62 -10.32 -24.53
N PHE A 15 32.71 -9.60 -24.32
CA PHE A 15 32.74 -8.52 -23.33
C PHE A 15 31.85 -7.34 -23.75
N ILE A 16 31.82 -6.99 -25.04
CA ILE A 16 30.93 -5.95 -25.57
C ILE A 16 29.46 -6.41 -25.51
N GLY A 17 29.17 -7.68 -25.84
CA GLY A 17 27.82 -8.24 -25.76
C GLY A 17 27.26 -8.30 -24.35
N ILE A 18 28.08 -8.68 -23.37
CA ILE A 18 27.69 -8.70 -21.94
C ILE A 18 27.48 -7.27 -21.43
N ASN A 19 28.35 -6.32 -21.77
CA ASN A 19 28.16 -4.92 -21.37
C ASN A 19 26.93 -4.28 -22.04
N TYR A 20 26.62 -4.65 -23.29
CA TYR A 20 25.41 -4.20 -23.96
C TYR A 20 24.15 -4.78 -23.30
N LEU A 21 24.16 -6.07 -22.90
CA LEU A 21 23.06 -6.68 -22.16
C LEU A 21 22.89 -6.08 -20.75
N ILE A 22 23.98 -5.78 -20.04
CA ILE A 22 23.94 -5.11 -18.72
C ILE A 22 23.49 -3.65 -18.86
N SER A 23 23.90 -2.94 -19.91
CA SER A 23 23.44 -1.58 -20.19
C SER A 23 21.97 -1.56 -20.60
N LYS A 24 21.51 -2.58 -21.34
CA LYS A 24 20.12 -2.74 -21.74
C LYS A 24 19.25 -3.15 -20.55
N SER A 25 19.73 -4.02 -19.65
CA SER A 25 19.02 -4.35 -18.40
C SER A 25 18.99 -3.19 -17.41
N LYS A 26 19.92 -2.23 -17.49
CA LYS A 26 19.87 -0.97 -16.73
C LYS A 26 18.96 0.09 -17.36
N ASN A 27 18.60 -0.03 -18.64
CA ASN A 27 17.83 0.96 -19.39
C ASN A 27 16.45 0.48 -19.87
N GLU A 28 16.11 -0.80 -19.78
CA GLU A 28 14.77 -1.31 -20.07
C GLU A 28 14.01 -1.55 -18.77
N ASN A 29 12.90 -0.82 -18.62
CA ASN A 29 12.00 -0.72 -17.46
C ASN A 29 12.40 0.23 -16.32
N LYS A 30 12.88 1.42 -16.68
CA LYS A 30 12.30 2.65 -16.11
C LYS A 30 11.24 3.19 -17.08
N GLU A 31 10.27 2.34 -17.46
CA GLU A 31 8.99 2.90 -17.87
C GLU A 31 8.48 3.70 -16.69
N SER A 32 8.15 4.95 -16.96
CA SER A 32 7.80 5.95 -15.98
C SER A 32 6.82 5.37 -14.96
N ILE A 33 7.30 5.16 -13.74
CA ILE A 33 6.48 5.46 -12.58
C ILE A 33 6.06 6.89 -12.88
N LYS A 34 4.82 7.07 -13.36
CA LYS A 34 4.23 8.39 -13.49
C LYS A 34 4.62 9.10 -12.21
N ASN A 35 5.24 10.27 -12.34
CA ASN A 35 5.40 11.21 -11.24
C ASN A 35 4.01 11.57 -10.72
N VAL A 36 3.35 10.63 -10.06
CA VAL A 36 2.30 10.88 -9.11
C VAL A 36 3.09 11.39 -7.94
N LYS A 37 3.17 12.72 -7.83
CA LYS A 37 3.70 13.34 -6.62
C LYS A 37 2.98 12.65 -5.44
N PRO A 38 3.70 12.32 -4.35
CA PRO A 38 3.04 12.03 -3.08
C PRO A 38 1.95 13.08 -2.87
N ILE A 39 0.80 12.68 -2.34
CA ILE A 39 -0.25 13.63 -1.99
C ILE A 39 0.41 14.64 -1.06
N GLU A 40 0.67 15.85 -1.56
CA GLU A 40 1.16 16.95 -0.75
C GLU A 40 -0.05 17.43 0.04
N PHE A 41 -0.23 16.81 1.21
CA PHE A 41 -1.09 17.34 2.25
C PHE A 41 -0.56 18.74 2.57
N THR A 42 -1.37 19.77 2.31
CA THR A 42 -1.03 21.16 2.64
C THR A 42 -0.56 21.23 4.08
N GLU A 43 0.47 22.05 4.36
CA GLU A 43 1.23 22.15 5.62
C GLU A 43 0.39 22.21 6.92
N GLU A 44 -0.90 22.53 6.86
CA GLU A 44 -1.84 22.45 8.00
C GLU A 44 -2.25 21.02 8.40
N ILE A 45 -2.08 20.01 7.54
CA ILE A 45 -2.30 18.57 7.80
C ILE A 45 -0.92 17.88 7.93
N GLY A 46 0.05 18.62 8.47
CA GLY A 46 1.48 18.34 8.42
C GLY A 46 1.92 17.02 9.05
N ASP A 47 3.05 16.52 8.54
CA ASP A 47 4.12 15.78 9.24
C ASP A 47 3.78 14.57 10.16
N ASN A 48 2.51 14.13 10.27
CA ASN A 48 2.03 13.26 11.36
C ASN A 48 1.41 11.92 10.92
N GLY A 49 1.94 11.22 9.91
CA GLY A 49 1.49 9.85 9.69
C GLY A 49 0.02 9.73 9.30
N VAL A 50 -0.38 10.29 8.16
CA VAL A 50 -1.79 10.34 7.76
C VAL A 50 -2.30 8.97 7.31
N GLY A 51 -3.21 8.40 8.09
CA GLY A 51 -4.06 7.29 7.67
C GLY A 51 -5.33 7.80 6.98
N VAL A 52 -5.81 7.05 5.99
CA VAL A 52 -7.07 7.30 5.29
C VAL A 52 -7.95 6.06 5.40
N LEU A 53 -9.19 6.25 5.84
CA LEU A 53 -10.18 5.20 5.98
C LEU A 53 -11.40 5.51 5.11
N LEU A 54 -11.69 4.64 4.14
CA LEU A 54 -12.83 4.79 3.23
C LEU A 54 -13.90 3.74 3.53
N ASP A 55 -15.15 4.18 3.75
CA ASP A 55 -16.31 3.27 3.74
C ASP A 55 -16.64 2.89 2.29
N ALA A 56 -16.28 1.67 1.92
CA ALA A 56 -16.41 1.16 0.56
C ALA A 56 -17.88 1.10 0.09
N LYS A 57 -18.85 1.01 1.02
CA LYS A 57 -20.28 0.99 0.66
C LYS A 57 -20.72 2.30 -0.01
N LYS A 58 -20.03 3.41 0.27
CA LYS A 58 -20.32 4.71 -0.37
C LYS A 58 -19.93 4.76 -1.85
N MET A 59 -19.06 3.86 -2.32
CA MET A 59 -18.63 3.82 -3.73
C MET A 59 -19.60 3.07 -4.65
N GLY A 60 -20.44 2.22 -4.07
CA GLY A 60 -21.29 1.29 -4.81
C GLY A 60 -20.57 0.01 -5.26
N THR A 61 -21.34 -1.02 -5.57
CA THR A 61 -20.86 -2.39 -5.81
C THR A 61 -20.10 -2.61 -7.11
N ASN A 62 -20.21 -1.68 -8.07
CA ASN A 62 -19.58 -1.81 -9.39
C ASN A 62 -18.16 -1.21 -9.45
N LYS A 63 -17.69 -0.62 -8.36
CA LYS A 63 -16.35 -0.03 -8.26
C LYS A 63 -15.47 -0.89 -7.37
N ASN A 64 -14.20 -0.99 -7.72
CA ASN A 64 -13.20 -1.61 -6.85
C ASN A 64 -12.74 -0.56 -5.83
N PRO A 65 -13.17 -0.64 -4.55
CA PRO A 65 -12.76 0.33 -3.55
C PRO A 65 -11.26 0.26 -3.29
N LEU A 66 -10.63 -0.91 -3.47
CA LEU A 66 -9.21 -1.11 -3.27
C LEU A 66 -8.36 -0.36 -4.30
N GLN A 67 -8.91 -0.03 -5.47
CA GLN A 67 -8.24 0.79 -6.48
C GLN A 67 -8.63 2.27 -6.44
N ALA A 68 -9.38 2.70 -5.42
CA ALA A 68 -9.80 4.09 -5.29
C ALA A 68 -8.60 5.04 -5.24
N ASN A 69 -8.58 5.99 -6.18
CA ASN A 69 -7.59 7.07 -6.23
C ASN A 69 -8.01 8.27 -5.37
N VAL A 70 -7.18 9.31 -5.28
CA VAL A 70 -7.44 10.52 -4.48
C VAL A 70 -8.77 11.21 -4.84
N VAL A 71 -9.09 11.28 -6.13
CA VAL A 71 -10.36 11.88 -6.60
C VAL A 71 -11.54 11.09 -6.07
N GLU A 72 -11.46 9.76 -6.10
CA GLU A 72 -12.51 8.89 -5.55
C GLU A 72 -12.56 8.96 -4.03
N LEU A 73 -11.42 8.96 -3.34
CA LEU A 73 -11.35 9.14 -1.89
C LEU A 73 -12.03 10.46 -1.46
N ASN A 74 -11.78 11.56 -2.17
CA ASN A 74 -12.47 12.84 -1.95
C ASN A 74 -13.97 12.76 -2.25
N LYS A 75 -14.33 12.19 -3.41
CA LYS A 75 -15.73 12.07 -3.84
C LYS A 75 -16.57 11.27 -2.86
N PHE A 76 -16.00 10.21 -2.30
CA PHE A 76 -16.68 9.30 -1.40
C PHE A 76 -16.38 9.57 0.08
N GLN A 77 -15.81 10.74 0.38
CA GLN A 77 -15.56 11.24 1.73
C GLN A 77 -14.80 10.22 2.59
N ALA A 78 -13.64 9.80 2.08
CA ALA A 78 -12.66 9.10 2.88
C ALA A 78 -12.25 9.98 4.06
N GLN A 79 -12.03 9.32 5.19
CA GLN A 79 -11.77 9.95 6.45
C GLN A 79 -10.28 10.04 6.69
N ILE A 80 -9.80 11.23 7.02
CA ILE A 80 -8.40 11.46 7.40
C ILE A 80 -8.27 11.20 8.89
N LEU A 81 -7.36 10.30 9.25
CA LEU A 81 -7.13 9.91 10.64
C LEU A 81 -6.11 10.86 11.29
N ASP A 82 -6.46 11.40 12.46
CA ASP A 82 -5.48 12.00 13.36
C ASP A 82 -4.54 10.95 13.96
N GLU A 83 -3.45 11.40 14.60
CA GLU A 83 -2.42 10.53 15.19
C GLU A 83 -3.01 9.52 16.20
N ASN A 84 -3.96 9.93 17.05
CA ASN A 84 -4.55 9.07 18.07
C ASN A 84 -5.42 7.97 17.44
N ASN A 85 -6.22 8.31 16.44
CA ASN A 85 -7.06 7.38 15.70
C ASN A 85 -6.21 6.44 14.83
N ASN A 86 -5.11 6.93 14.27
CA ASN A 86 -4.10 6.11 13.60
C ASN A 86 -3.51 5.07 14.56
N GLU A 87 -3.00 5.49 15.71
CA GLU A 87 -2.41 4.58 16.71
C GLU A 87 -3.41 3.55 17.24
N LYS A 88 -4.68 3.93 17.41
CA LYS A 88 -5.75 2.98 17.76
C LYS A 88 -5.94 1.94 16.66
N LEU A 89 -5.99 2.35 15.40
CA LEU A 89 -6.16 1.43 14.28
C LEU A 89 -4.97 0.47 14.15
N LYS A 90 -3.73 0.98 14.28
CA LYS A 90 -2.50 0.16 14.36
C LYS A 90 -2.58 -0.90 15.45
N LYS A 91 -2.95 -0.51 16.67
CA LYS A 91 -3.08 -1.44 17.80
C LYS A 91 -4.14 -2.51 17.55
N LEU A 92 -5.26 -2.18 16.91
CA LEU A 92 -6.27 -3.18 16.53
C LEU A 92 -5.67 -4.26 15.62
N TYR A 93 -4.99 -3.87 14.54
CA TYR A 93 -4.37 -4.83 13.61
C TYR A 93 -3.31 -5.71 14.29
N LEU A 94 -2.46 -5.13 15.13
CA LEU A 94 -1.38 -5.86 15.80
C LEU A 94 -1.89 -6.81 16.91
N ASN A 95 -2.99 -6.47 17.57
CA ASN A 95 -3.57 -7.28 18.64
C ASN A 95 -4.56 -8.34 18.12
N ALA A 96 -5.04 -8.19 16.88
CA ALA A 96 -5.94 -9.16 16.30
C ALA A 96 -5.24 -10.49 16.02
N LYS A 97 -5.96 -11.59 16.26
CA LYS A 97 -5.51 -12.92 15.85
C LYS A 97 -5.37 -12.95 14.33
N SER A 98 -4.13 -13.05 13.87
CA SER A 98 -3.75 -12.95 12.47
C SER A 98 -2.67 -13.97 12.11
N ASN A 99 -2.61 -14.29 10.82
CA ASN A 99 -1.56 -15.11 10.22
C ASN A 99 -0.84 -14.29 9.16
N THR A 100 0.47 -14.52 9.03
CA THR A 100 1.22 -14.04 7.87
C THR A 100 0.81 -14.85 6.64
N ILE A 101 0.58 -14.15 5.53
CA ILE A 101 0.22 -14.72 4.23
C ILE A 101 1.24 -14.29 3.17
N SER A 102 1.16 -14.87 1.97
CA SER A 102 1.96 -14.42 0.83
C SER A 102 1.45 -13.10 0.27
N GLU A 103 2.32 -12.39 -0.45
CA GLU A 103 1.97 -11.23 -1.27
C GLU A 103 0.87 -11.58 -2.28
N ASP A 104 1.01 -12.71 -2.99
CA ASP A 104 0.00 -13.17 -3.95
C ASP A 104 -1.39 -13.35 -3.32
N GLU A 105 -1.48 -13.90 -2.10
CA GLU A 105 -2.76 -14.04 -1.41
C GLU A 105 -3.36 -12.68 -1.06
N PHE A 106 -2.52 -11.73 -0.63
CA PHE A 106 -2.94 -10.36 -0.33
C PHE A 106 -3.47 -9.66 -1.60
N GLU A 107 -2.65 -9.62 -2.65
CA GLU A 107 -2.93 -8.95 -3.92
C GLU A 107 -4.12 -9.55 -4.68
N SER A 108 -4.42 -10.85 -4.46
CA SER A 108 -5.58 -11.49 -5.07
C SER A 108 -6.90 -10.75 -4.78
N ASN A 109 -7.01 -10.09 -3.62
CA ASN A 109 -8.19 -9.28 -3.28
C ASN A 109 -8.25 -7.97 -4.10
N PHE A 110 -7.09 -7.42 -4.47
CA PHE A 110 -6.97 -6.16 -5.19
C PHE A 110 -7.21 -6.32 -6.70
N TYR A 111 -6.79 -7.45 -7.28
CA TYR A 111 -6.77 -7.69 -8.72
C TYR A 111 -7.68 -8.84 -9.20
N THR A 112 -8.67 -9.22 -8.40
CA THR A 112 -9.61 -10.30 -8.74
C THR A 112 -10.59 -9.95 -9.86
N LYS A 113 -10.99 -11.00 -10.61
CA LYS A 113 -12.08 -10.94 -11.59
C LYS A 113 -13.47 -11.08 -10.95
N ASP A 114 -13.54 -11.63 -9.75
CA ASP A 114 -14.77 -11.73 -8.96
C ASP A 114 -15.09 -10.35 -8.35
N LYS A 115 -15.94 -9.58 -9.03
CA LYS A 115 -16.32 -8.24 -8.59
C LYS A 115 -17.27 -8.27 -7.39
N ASP A 116 -17.91 -9.40 -7.09
CA ASP A 116 -18.85 -9.51 -5.97
C ASP A 116 -18.14 -9.34 -4.63
N ILE A 117 -16.84 -9.62 -4.57
CA ILE A 117 -16.01 -9.39 -3.39
C ILE A 117 -16.05 -7.93 -2.94
N TYR A 118 -16.16 -6.97 -3.87
CA TYR A 118 -16.13 -5.54 -3.56
C TYR A 118 -17.36 -5.09 -2.79
N SER A 119 -18.50 -5.77 -3.00
CA SER A 119 -19.72 -5.53 -2.22
C SER A 119 -19.58 -5.96 -0.75
N LYS A 120 -18.61 -6.83 -0.44
CA LYS A 120 -18.36 -7.38 0.90
C LYS A 120 -17.30 -6.59 1.66
N ILE A 121 -16.60 -5.67 1.00
CA ILE A 121 -15.60 -4.80 1.64
C ILE A 121 -16.35 -3.70 2.37
N ARG A 122 -16.04 -3.55 3.66
CA ARG A 122 -16.57 -2.47 4.50
C ARG A 122 -15.65 -1.27 4.47
N TYR A 123 -14.36 -1.48 4.70
CA TYR A 123 -13.37 -0.41 4.77
C TYR A 123 -12.17 -0.67 3.87
N LYS A 124 -11.73 0.36 3.13
CA LYS A 124 -10.38 0.47 2.59
C LYS A 124 -9.52 1.27 3.56
N VAL A 125 -8.33 0.78 3.82
CA VAL A 125 -7.33 1.39 4.69
C VAL A 125 -6.12 1.76 3.85
N VAL A 126 -5.64 2.99 3.98
CA VAL A 126 -4.42 3.44 3.31
C VAL A 126 -3.61 4.31 4.25
N PHE A 127 -2.30 4.17 4.25
CA PHE A 127 -1.39 4.97 5.04
C PHE A 127 -0.23 5.42 4.16
N PHE A 128 0.12 6.70 4.28
CA PHE A 128 1.11 7.32 3.39
C PHE A 128 2.03 8.28 4.15
N VAL A 129 2.81 7.82 5.13
CA VAL A 129 3.96 8.62 5.62
C VAL A 129 5.04 7.71 6.18
N ASP A 130 6.30 8.07 5.91
CA ASP A 130 7.48 7.64 6.64
C ASP A 130 7.48 8.30 8.03
N SER A 131 7.01 7.60 9.06
CA SER A 131 7.17 8.08 10.44
C SER A 131 8.60 7.82 10.94
N ASP A 132 9.35 8.90 11.16
CA ASP A 132 10.64 8.92 11.86
C ASP A 132 10.50 8.78 13.40
N SER A 133 9.27 8.64 13.93
CA SER A 133 9.06 8.57 15.38
C SER A 133 9.49 7.22 15.94
N LEU A 134 10.19 7.22 17.09
CA LEU A 134 10.83 6.10 17.81
C LEU A 134 10.01 4.80 18.06
N TYR A 135 8.77 4.71 17.57
CA TYR A 135 8.00 3.46 17.39
C TYR A 135 8.15 2.88 15.95
N SER A 136 9.11 3.40 15.18
CA SER A 136 9.38 3.36 13.73
C SER A 136 9.66 2.01 13.07
N HIS A 137 9.49 0.89 13.77
CA HIS A 137 9.78 -0.40 13.15
C HIS A 137 8.63 -0.93 12.30
N TYR A 138 7.39 -0.47 12.47
CA TYR A 138 6.23 -1.00 11.73
C TYR A 138 5.24 0.12 11.37
N GLN A 139 4.83 0.17 10.11
CA GLN A 139 3.82 1.07 9.58
C GLN A 139 2.74 0.24 8.90
N LEU A 140 1.48 0.58 9.12
CA LEU A 140 0.41 0.07 8.26
C LEU A 140 0.61 0.67 6.87
N GLY A 141 0.33 -0.08 5.81
CA GLY A 141 0.13 0.48 4.48
C GLY A 141 -1.29 0.21 4.00
N GLU A 142 -1.44 -0.24 2.77
CA GLU A 142 -2.75 -0.55 2.21
C GLU A 142 -3.36 -1.83 2.81
N GLY A 143 -4.68 -1.81 2.98
CA GLY A 143 -5.43 -2.93 3.52
C GLY A 143 -6.93 -2.77 3.34
N CYS A 144 -7.66 -3.80 3.75
CA CYS A 144 -9.11 -3.83 3.69
C CYS A 144 -9.72 -4.64 4.83
N VAL A 145 -10.94 -4.26 5.19
CA VAL A 145 -11.77 -4.95 6.18
C VAL A 145 -13.10 -5.29 5.53
N PHE A 146 -13.50 -6.55 5.62
CA PHE A 146 -14.76 -7.07 5.14
C PHE A 146 -15.88 -6.89 6.16
N ASP A 147 -17.13 -6.93 5.72
CA ASP A 147 -18.32 -6.82 6.59
C ASP A 147 -18.35 -7.86 7.72
N ASN A 148 -17.76 -9.02 7.50
CA ASN A 148 -17.66 -10.09 8.50
C ASN A 148 -16.44 -9.97 9.44
N GLY A 149 -15.71 -8.86 9.36
CA GLY A 149 -14.52 -8.56 10.16
C GLY A 149 -13.22 -9.20 9.66
N VAL A 150 -13.26 -10.05 8.62
CA VAL A 150 -12.02 -10.53 7.99
C VAL A 150 -11.26 -9.33 7.44
N PHE A 151 -9.95 -9.27 7.65
CA PHE A 151 -9.11 -8.22 7.10
C PHE A 151 -7.89 -8.77 6.40
N TYR A 152 -7.39 -7.98 5.45
CA TYR A 152 -6.10 -8.14 4.81
C TYR A 152 -5.35 -6.83 4.95
N GLN A 153 -4.11 -6.87 5.43
CA GLN A 153 -3.35 -5.66 5.71
C GLN A 153 -1.88 -5.88 5.38
N ASN A 154 -1.28 -4.96 4.63
CA ASN A 154 0.17 -4.92 4.51
C ASN A 154 0.75 -4.08 5.68
N ILE A 155 1.88 -4.53 6.20
CA ILE A 155 2.65 -3.83 7.20
C ILE A 155 4.05 -3.65 6.64
N TYR A 156 4.48 -2.41 6.53
CA TYR A 156 5.83 -2.04 6.19
C TYR A 156 6.69 -2.05 7.46
N LYS A 157 7.77 -2.82 7.47
CA LYS A 157 8.71 -2.90 8.58
C LYS A 157 10.08 -2.39 8.17
N ILE A 158 10.61 -1.37 8.84
CA ILE A 158 12.02 -0.97 8.67
C ILE A 158 12.90 -1.94 9.45
N SER A 159 13.78 -2.66 8.74
CA SER A 159 14.73 -3.60 9.33
C SER A 159 16.18 -3.21 9.01
N LYS A 160 17.14 -3.77 9.76
CA LYS A 160 18.59 -3.56 9.51
C LYS A 160 19.03 -3.96 8.09
N ASN A 161 18.28 -4.85 7.43
CA ASN A 161 18.57 -5.35 6.09
C ASN A 161 17.71 -4.68 5.00
N GLY A 162 17.05 -3.57 5.33
CA GLY A 162 16.15 -2.85 4.43
C GLY A 162 14.67 -3.03 4.80
N PRO A 163 13.78 -2.37 4.05
CA PRO A 163 12.35 -2.46 4.26
C PRO A 163 11.82 -3.87 3.96
N VAL A 164 10.90 -4.34 4.80
CA VAL A 164 10.23 -5.64 4.65
C VAL A 164 8.72 -5.42 4.68
N TYR A 165 8.02 -5.90 3.67
CA TYR A 165 6.56 -5.97 3.67
C TYR A 165 6.11 -7.28 4.31
N VAL A 166 5.18 -7.17 5.26
CA VAL A 166 4.53 -8.32 5.90
C VAL A 166 3.05 -8.24 5.58
N TYR A 167 2.52 -9.28 4.95
CA TYR A 167 1.11 -9.38 4.60
C TYR A 167 0.38 -10.18 5.66
N LEU A 168 -0.68 -9.61 6.22
CA LEU A 168 -1.47 -10.22 7.27
C LEU A 168 -2.88 -10.52 6.79
N LYS A 169 -3.41 -11.65 7.25
CA LYS A 169 -4.82 -11.99 7.21
C LYS A 169 -5.30 -12.27 8.62
N GLY A 170 -6.35 -11.60 9.03
CA GLY A 170 -6.91 -11.80 10.36
C GLY A 170 -8.41 -11.58 10.39
N LYS A 171 -8.95 -11.55 11.60
CA LYS A 171 -10.36 -11.29 11.82
C LYS A 171 -10.57 -10.43 13.05
N PHE A 172 -11.19 -9.29 12.84
CA PHE A 172 -11.73 -8.43 13.88
C PHE A 172 -13.02 -9.04 14.45
N ASN A 173 -13.14 -8.98 15.77
CA ASN A 173 -14.38 -9.33 16.44
C ASN A 173 -15.39 -8.16 16.35
N SER A 174 -16.58 -8.33 16.90
CA SER A 174 -17.63 -7.30 16.86
C SER A 174 -17.27 -6.00 17.58
N GLU A 175 -16.44 -6.05 18.62
CA GLU A 175 -15.97 -4.89 19.37
C GLU A 175 -14.87 -4.13 18.60
N ASP A 176 -13.93 -4.86 17.99
CA ASP A 176 -12.93 -4.31 17.08
C ASP A 176 -13.62 -3.58 15.92
N MET A 177 -14.64 -4.20 15.31
CA MET A 177 -15.41 -3.60 14.21
C MET A 177 -16.15 -2.33 14.64
N LYS A 178 -16.70 -2.28 15.87
CA LYS A 178 -17.27 -1.04 16.43
C LYS A 178 -16.21 0.03 16.63
N THR A 179 -14.98 -0.37 16.98
CA THR A 179 -13.87 0.57 17.14
C THR A 179 -13.45 1.14 15.78
N VAL A 180 -13.32 0.32 14.74
CA VAL A 180 -13.05 0.78 13.37
C VAL A 180 -14.13 1.73 12.88
N GLN A 181 -15.41 1.39 13.13
CA GLN A 181 -16.51 2.29 12.81
C GLN A 181 -16.44 3.60 13.60
N SER A 182 -16.17 3.56 14.90
CA SER A 182 -16.02 4.78 15.71
C SER A 182 -14.86 5.65 15.24
N ILE A 183 -13.78 5.06 14.71
CA ILE A 183 -12.67 5.79 14.10
C ILE A 183 -13.15 6.48 12.82
N TYR A 184 -13.89 5.77 11.97
CA TYR A 184 -14.49 6.34 10.76
C TYR A 184 -15.45 7.50 11.07
N ASP A 185 -16.37 7.31 12.04
CA ASP A 185 -17.42 8.29 12.36
C ASP A 185 -16.87 9.57 13.03
N LYS A 186 -15.73 9.47 13.74
CA LYS A 186 -15.10 10.59 14.44
C LYS A 186 -14.07 11.34 13.63
N ALA A 187 -13.63 10.76 12.52
CA ALA A 187 -12.65 11.39 11.68
C ALA A 187 -13.27 12.57 10.91
N TYR A 188 -12.43 13.54 10.57
CA TYR A 188 -12.87 14.76 9.92
C TYR A 188 -13.08 14.51 8.42
N THR A 189 -14.17 15.05 7.87
CA THR A 189 -14.37 15.12 6.42
C THR A 189 -13.46 16.20 5.86
N HIS A 190 -12.18 15.89 5.70
CA HIS A 190 -11.21 16.76 5.07
C HIS A 190 -11.13 16.42 3.58
N LYS A 191 -11.09 17.45 2.73
CA LYS A 191 -10.71 17.28 1.34
C LYS A 191 -9.20 16.99 1.33
N LEU A 192 -8.82 15.86 0.75
CA LEU A 192 -7.46 15.60 0.33
C LEU A 192 -7.13 16.64 -0.76
N ASN A 193 -6.47 17.73 -0.39
CA ASN A 193 -6.01 18.73 -1.36
C ASN A 193 -4.85 18.13 -2.18
N GLY A 194 -4.82 18.38 -3.49
CA GLY A 194 -3.66 18.00 -4.32
C GLY A 194 -3.88 17.50 -5.74
N TYR A 195 -5.09 17.48 -6.32
CA TYR A 195 -5.28 17.15 -7.75
C TYR A 195 -6.48 17.87 -8.37
N ASN A 196 -6.21 18.76 -9.33
CA ASN A 196 -7.10 19.11 -10.46
C ASN A 196 -6.43 18.61 -11.74
#